data_AF-A0A4P6JRY8-F1
#
_entry.id   AF-A0A4P6JRY8-F1
#
_cell.length_a   1.000
_cell.length_b   1.000
_cell.length_c   1.000
_cell.angle_alpha   90.00
_cell.angle_beta   90.00
_cell.angle_gamma   90.00
#
_symmetry.space_group_name_H-M   'P 1'
#
loop_
_entity.id
_entity.type
_entity.pdbx_description
1 polymer ?
#
loop_
_entity_poly.entity_id
_entity_poly.type
_entity_poly.pdbx_seq_one_letter_code
_entity_poly.pdbx_strand_id
1 'polypeptide(L)'
;MELEKMINDTQELSQRFHEVVGPWDRSLLVTHLAAVVGRLADDVMIIEGKLAMPRENAHLARNIADAMIQLVRLGQDYQLDLERAVSDFLEEARQSLENEGLVTTMRNTLHQNQMGEKDHGNK
;
A
#
# COMPACT_ATOMS: atom_id res chain seq x y z
N MET A 1 -19.38 -2.06 1.45
CA MET A 1 -19.66 -0.62 1.56
C MET A 1 -18.80 0.11 2.62
N GLU A 2 -17.66 -0.44 3.06
CA GLU A 2 -16.73 0.30 3.96
C GLU A 2 -15.66 1.09 3.19
N LEU A 3 -15.17 0.55 2.06
CA LEU A 3 -14.16 1.20 1.21
C LEU A 3 -14.69 2.47 0.55
N GLU A 4 -15.86 2.39 -0.08
CA GLU A 4 -16.56 3.53 -0.68
C GLU A 4 -16.77 4.65 0.36
N LYS A 5 -17.20 4.29 1.58
CA LYS A 5 -17.35 5.24 2.69
C LYS A 5 -16.02 5.90 3.07
N MET A 6 -14.93 5.12 3.16
CA MET A 6 -13.60 5.66 3.48
C MET A 6 -13.09 6.62 2.41
N ILE A 7 -13.29 6.28 1.13
CA ILE A 7 -12.95 7.15 -0.01
C ILE A 7 -13.76 8.44 0.08
N ASN A 8 -15.08 8.35 0.27
CA ASN A 8 -15.98 9.50 0.38
C ASN A 8 -15.62 10.39 1.58
N ASP A 9 -15.40 9.82 2.76
CA ASP A 9 -14.99 10.56 3.97
C ASP A 9 -13.66 11.30 3.75
N THR A 10 -12.71 10.67 3.04
CA THR A 10 -11.40 11.27 2.74
C THR A 10 -11.49 12.35 1.67
N GLN A 11 -12.34 12.16 0.65
CA GLN A 11 -12.63 13.16 -0.37
C GLN A 11 -13.33 14.38 0.23
N GLU A 12 -14.29 14.17 1.12
CA GLU A 12 -14.98 15.23 1.85
C GLU A 12 -14.00 16.01 2.73
N LEU A 13 -13.12 15.32 3.46
CA LEU A 13 -12.07 15.97 4.23
C LEU A 13 -11.12 16.78 3.34
N SER A 14 -10.71 16.22 2.20
CA SER A 14 -9.86 16.91 1.21
C SER A 14 -10.52 18.20 0.68
N GLN A 15 -11.81 18.12 0.34
CA GLN A 15 -12.59 19.25 -0.14
C GLN A 15 -12.70 20.36 0.92
N ARG A 16 -13.00 20.01 2.17
CA ARG A 16 -13.04 20.97 3.29
C ARG A 16 -11.68 21.65 3.48
N PHE A 17 -10.58 20.93 3.31
CA PHE A 17 -9.24 21.53 3.33
C PHE A 17 -8.98 22.46 2.13
N HIS A 18 -9.45 22.12 0.93
CA HIS A 18 -9.35 22.98 -0.24
C HIS A 18 -10.07 24.32 -0.02
N GLU A 19 -11.26 24.29 0.58
CA GLU A 19 -12.04 25.50 0.91
C GLU A 19 -11.33 26.41 1.92
N VAL A 20 -10.57 25.84 2.85
CA VAL A 20 -9.84 26.61 3.88
C VAL A 20 -8.51 27.16 3.36
N VAL A 21 -7.78 26.40 2.54
CA VAL A 21 -6.39 26.71 2.18
C VAL A 21 -6.26 27.27 0.74
N GLY A 22 -7.29 27.14 -0.08
CA GLY A 22 -7.32 27.60 -1.46
C GLY A 22 -6.76 26.58 -2.47
N PRO A 23 -6.67 26.98 -3.76
CA PRO A 23 -6.18 26.10 -4.81
C PRO A 23 -4.71 25.77 -4.63
N TRP A 24 -4.36 24.51 -4.87
CA TRP A 24 -3.01 23.99 -4.71
C TRP A 24 -2.33 23.88 -6.08
N ASP A 25 -1.05 24.23 -6.14
CA ASP A 25 -0.23 23.98 -7.32
C ASP A 25 0.09 22.48 -7.43
N ARG A 26 -0.30 21.86 -8.55
CA ARG A 26 -0.04 20.46 -8.87
C ARG A 26 1.42 20.06 -8.72
N SER A 27 2.35 20.92 -9.15
CA SER A 27 3.78 20.65 -9.06
C SER A 27 4.27 20.57 -7.60
N LEU A 28 3.65 21.36 -6.72
CA LEU A 28 3.89 21.31 -5.28
C LEU A 28 3.29 20.07 -4.64
N LEU A 29 2.11 19.61 -5.09
CA LEU A 29 1.49 18.38 -4.58
C LEU A 29 2.37 17.14 -4.80
N VAL A 30 2.95 16.98 -5.98
CA VAL A 30 3.86 15.86 -6.28
C VAL A 30 5.14 15.93 -5.43
N THR A 31 5.71 17.13 -5.30
CA THR A 31 6.91 17.36 -4.49
C THR A 31 6.65 17.09 -3.01
N HIS A 32 5.48 17.50 -2.50
CA HIS A 32 5.07 17.23 -1.13
C HIS A 32 4.84 15.73 -0.90
N LEU A 33 4.25 15.00 -1.86
CA LEU A 33 4.00 13.57 -1.69
C LEU A 33 5.33 12.82 -1.58
N ALA A 34 6.30 13.14 -2.42
CA ALA A 34 7.65 12.58 -2.34
C ALA A 34 8.28 12.84 -0.96
N ALA A 35 8.15 14.05 -0.43
CA ALA A 35 8.66 14.40 0.89
C ALA A 35 7.95 13.64 2.03
N VAL A 36 6.64 13.43 1.93
CA VAL A 36 5.87 12.62 2.89
C VAL A 36 6.32 11.17 2.86
N VAL A 37 6.46 10.57 1.67
CA VAL A 37 6.92 9.19 1.52
C VAL A 37 8.31 9.02 2.11
N GLY A 38 9.21 9.99 1.92
CA GLY A 38 10.52 10.02 2.59
C GLY A 38 10.41 9.99 4.11
N ARG A 39 9.58 10.87 4.69
CA ARG A 39 9.34 10.88 6.16
C ARG A 39 8.70 9.59 6.68
N LEU A 40 7.80 8.99 5.90
CA LEU A 40 7.21 7.69 6.24
C LEU A 40 8.26 6.58 6.27
N ALA A 41 9.18 6.57 5.29
CA ALA A 41 10.28 5.62 5.26
C ALA A 41 11.19 5.80 6.49
N ASP A 42 11.53 7.05 6.83
CA ASP A 42 12.31 7.36 8.03
C ASP A 42 11.59 6.88 9.30
N ASP A 43 10.30 7.20 9.48
CA ASP A 43 9.51 6.78 10.64
C ASP A 43 9.50 5.25 10.81
N VAL A 44 9.26 4.51 9.71
CA VAL A 44 9.28 3.04 9.73
C VAL A 44 10.67 2.54 10.10
N MET A 45 11.72 3.09 9.50
CA MET A 45 13.10 2.71 9.83
C MET A 45 13.48 3.02 11.28
N ILE A 46 12.98 4.10 11.87
CA ILE A 46 13.16 4.42 13.30
C ILE A 46 12.44 3.38 14.17
N ILE A 47 11.17 3.07 13.85
CA ILE A 47 10.37 2.11 14.61
C ILE A 47 10.99 0.71 14.57
N GLU A 48 11.48 0.28 13.40
CA GLU A 48 12.15 -1.00 13.18
C GLU A 48 13.61 -1.04 13.70
N GLY A 49 14.10 0.05 14.28
CA GLY A 49 15.45 0.14 14.85
C GLY A 49 16.57 0.11 13.80
N LYS A 50 16.27 0.49 12.55
CA LYS A 50 17.22 0.60 11.43
C LYS A 50 17.88 1.97 11.33
N LEU A 51 17.22 3.00 11.87
CA LEU A 51 17.82 4.33 12.06
C LEU A 51 18.12 4.55 13.54
N ALA A 52 19.31 5.07 13.82
CA ALA A 52 19.76 5.41 15.17
C ALA A 52 19.15 6.74 15.63
N MET A 53 17.83 6.79 15.74
CA MET A 53 17.07 7.92 16.30
C MET A 53 16.09 7.44 17.38
N PRO A 54 15.76 8.29 18.36
CA PRO A 54 14.72 7.98 19.36
C PRO A 54 13.37 7.68 18.71
N ARG A 55 12.64 6.70 19.25
CA ARG A 55 11.29 6.34 18.77
C ARG A 55 10.28 7.47 18.90
N GLU A 56 10.48 8.39 19.85
CA GLU A 56 9.57 9.55 20.00
C GLU A 56 9.64 10.52 18.82
N ASN A 57 10.70 10.44 18.01
CA ASN A 57 10.83 11.23 16.78
C ASN A 57 10.05 10.63 15.60
N ALA A 58 9.54 9.41 15.71
CA ALA A 58 8.71 8.81 14.68
C ALA A 58 7.28 9.37 14.77
N HIS A 59 6.77 9.89 13.66
CA HIS A 59 5.43 10.49 13.59
C HIS A 59 4.52 9.73 12.63
N LEU A 60 4.55 8.38 12.73
CA LEU A 60 3.98 7.47 11.74
C LEU A 60 2.50 7.76 11.45
N ALA A 61 1.65 7.87 12.47
CA ALA A 61 0.22 8.12 12.28
C ALA A 61 -0.05 9.44 11.54
N ARG A 62 0.71 10.49 11.89
CA ARG A 62 0.60 11.81 11.23
C ARG A 62 1.04 11.72 9.78
N ASN A 63 2.17 11.09 9.51
CA ASN A 63 2.73 11.00 8.16
C ASN A 63 1.91 10.05 7.25
N ILE A 64 1.25 9.03 7.81
CA ILE A 64 0.29 8.18 7.08
C ILE A 64 -0.93 9.02 6.67
N ALA A 65 -1.51 9.77 7.61
CA ALA A 65 -2.64 10.63 7.31
C ALA A 65 -2.30 11.70 6.25
N ASP A 66 -1.11 12.30 6.34
CA ASP A 66 -0.60 13.26 5.36
C ASP A 66 -0.49 12.61 3.96
N ALA A 67 0.06 11.38 3.88
CA ALA A 67 0.17 10.65 2.61
C ALA A 67 -1.20 10.34 2.00
N MET A 68 -2.15 9.86 2.81
CA MET A 68 -3.51 9.55 2.35
C MET A 68 -4.20 10.79 1.78
N ILE A 69 -4.12 11.92 2.49
CA ILE A 69 -4.70 13.19 2.02
C ILE A 69 -4.07 13.62 0.69
N GLN A 70 -2.74 13.53 0.57
CA GLN A 70 -2.05 13.93 -0.66
C GLN A 70 -2.35 13.01 -1.85
N LEU A 71 -2.47 11.71 -1.63
CA LEU A 71 -2.86 10.74 -2.66
C LEU A 71 -4.28 10.99 -3.16
N VAL A 72 -5.24 11.25 -2.26
CA VAL A 72 -6.61 11.59 -2.67
C VAL A 72 -6.64 12.88 -3.47
N ARG A 73 -5.90 13.91 -3.06
CA ARG A 73 -5.80 15.18 -3.79
C ARG A 73 -5.23 15.01 -5.18
N LEU A 74 -4.13 14.27 -5.32
CA LEU A 74 -3.56 13.96 -6.62
C LEU A 74 -4.53 13.14 -7.47
N GLY A 75 -5.22 12.17 -6.88
CA GLY A 75 -6.28 11.42 -7.56
C GLY A 75 -7.37 12.33 -8.13
N GLN A 76 -7.85 13.29 -7.34
CA GLN A 76 -8.85 14.27 -7.78
C GLN A 76 -8.30 15.16 -8.93
N ASP A 77 -7.08 15.68 -8.79
CA ASP A 77 -6.46 16.58 -9.77
C ASP A 77 -6.09 15.90 -11.10
N TYR A 78 -5.73 14.62 -11.06
CA TYR A 78 -5.55 13.76 -12.24
C TYR A 78 -6.84 13.10 -12.71
N GLN A 79 -7.99 13.38 -12.08
CA GLN A 79 -9.30 12.81 -12.41
C GLN A 79 -9.29 11.27 -12.41
N LEU A 80 -8.56 10.68 -11.46
CA LEU A 80 -8.48 9.23 -11.29
C LEU A 80 -9.75 8.71 -10.60
N ASP A 81 -10.28 7.61 -11.13
CA ASP A 81 -11.28 6.80 -10.45
C ASP A 81 -10.57 5.92 -9.40
N LEU A 82 -10.42 6.46 -8.18
CA LEU A 82 -9.71 5.78 -7.10
C LEU A 82 -10.41 4.50 -6.65
N GLU A 83 -11.74 4.43 -6.72
CA GLU A 83 -12.49 3.24 -6.35
C GLU A 83 -12.19 2.09 -7.32
N ARG A 84 -12.23 2.40 -8.62
CA ARG A 84 -11.84 1.43 -9.65
C ARG A 84 -10.37 1.03 -9.52
N ALA A 85 -9.46 1.98 -9.34
CA ALA A 85 -8.04 1.69 -9.20
C ALA A 85 -7.72 0.77 -8.00
N VAL A 86 -8.39 0.96 -6.86
CA VAL A 86 -8.26 0.07 -5.71
C VAL A 86 -8.86 -1.30 -5.98
N SER A 87 -10.01 -1.36 -6.67
CA SER A 87 -10.64 -2.63 -7.03
C SER A 87 -9.76 -3.46 -7.98
N ASP A 88 -9.20 -2.82 -9.01
CA ASP A 88 -8.27 -3.44 -9.97
C ASP A 88 -7.03 -3.97 -9.22
N PHE A 89 -6.43 -3.16 -8.34
CA PHE A 89 -5.29 -3.57 -7.52
C PHE A 89 -5.61 -4.77 -6.61
N LEU A 90 -6.77 -4.79 -5.96
CA LEU A 90 -7.17 -5.89 -5.09
C LEU A 90 -7.39 -7.19 -5.89
N GLU A 91 -7.95 -7.09 -7.09
CA GLU A 91 -8.10 -8.23 -7.99
C GLU A 91 -6.73 -8.77 -8.43
N GLU A 92 -5.80 -7.90 -8.83
CA GLU A 92 -4.43 -8.27 -9.17
C GLU A 92 -3.69 -8.92 -7.99
N ALA A 93 -3.78 -8.32 -6.80
CA ALA A 93 -3.16 -8.87 -5.58
C ALA A 93 -3.74 -10.24 -5.23
N ARG A 94 -5.07 -10.43 -5.36
CA ARG A 94 -5.72 -11.71 -5.15
C ARG A 94 -5.24 -12.76 -6.16
N GLN A 95 -5.18 -12.42 -7.44
CA GLN A 95 -4.67 -13.32 -8.48
C GLN A 95 -3.21 -13.70 -8.22
N SER A 96 -2.38 -12.75 -7.78
CA SER A 96 -0.97 -13.00 -7.42
C SER A 96 -0.85 -13.99 -6.26
N LEU A 97 -1.65 -13.81 -5.21
CA LEU A 97 -1.65 -14.71 -4.04
C LEU A 97 -2.18 -16.10 -4.38
N GLU A 98 -3.22 -16.20 -5.21
CA GLU A 98 -3.74 -17.48 -5.71
C GLU A 98 -2.68 -18.22 -6.55
N ASN A 99 -1.95 -17.50 -7.40
CA ASN A 99 -0.85 -18.05 -8.19
C ASN A 99 0.32 -18.52 -7.32
N GLU A 100 0.73 -17.75 -6.31
CA GLU A 100 1.77 -18.16 -5.35
C GLU A 100 1.35 -19.40 -4.55
N GLY A 101 0.09 -19.45 -4.11
CA GLY A 101 -0.49 -20.62 -3.44
C GLY A 101 -0.53 -21.86 -4.33
N LEU A 102 -0.86 -21.69 -5.61
CA LEU A 102 -0.85 -22.76 -6.61
C LEU A 102 0.57 -23.27 -6.88
N VAL A 103 1.53 -22.37 -7.08
CA VAL A 103 2.96 -22.71 -7.26
C VAL A 103 3.50 -23.45 -6.04
N THR A 104 3.14 -23.01 -4.83
CA THR A 104 3.54 -23.67 -3.58
C THR A 104 2.95 -25.07 -3.48
N THR A 105 1.67 -25.24 -3.82
CA THR A 105 1.00 -26.55 -3.85
C THR A 105 1.66 -27.48 -4.86
N MET A 106 1.88 -27.03 -6.10
CA MET A 106 2.55 -27.82 -7.14
C MET A 106 3.97 -28.22 -6.74
N ARG A 107 4.75 -27.29 -6.16
CA ARG A 107 6.09 -27.59 -5.63
C ARG A 107 6.03 -28.69 -4.57
N ASN A 108 5.08 -28.62 -3.64
CA ASN A 108 4.92 -29.61 -2.58
C ASN A 108 4.51 -30.98 -3.13
N THR A 109 3.57 -31.04 -4.08
CA THR A 109 3.15 -32.29 -4.73
C THR A 109 4.29 -32.94 -5.52
N LEU A 110 5.08 -32.14 -6.26
CA LEU A 110 6.26 -32.65 -6.98
C LEU A 110 7.32 -33.20 -6.02
N HIS A 111 7.59 -32.52 -4.89
CA HIS A 111 8.51 -33.03 -3.87
C HIS A 111 8.01 -34.32 -3.20
N GLN A 112 6.71 -34.43 -2.93
CA GLN A 112 6.13 -35.66 -2.37
C GLN A 112 6.24 -36.84 -3.34
N ASN A 113 5.94 -36.63 -4.63
CA ASN A 113 6.04 -37.68 -5.64
C ASN A 113 7.49 -38.14 -5.86
N GLN A 114 8.46 -37.23 -5.81
CA GLN A 114 9.89 -37.56 -5.91
C GLN A 114 10.44 -38.31 -4.68
N MET A 115 9.84 -38.14 -3.50
CA MET A 115 10.19 -38.92 -2.30
C MET A 115 9.53 -40.30 -2.31
N GLY A 116 8.29 -40.43 -2.80
CA GLY A 116 7.59 -41.71 -2.91
C GLY A 116 8.21 -42.67 -3.94
N GLU A 117 8.80 -42.17 -5.03
CA GLU A 117 9.48 -43.02 -6.01
C GLU A 117 10.82 -43.59 -5.52
N LYS A 118 11.50 -42.93 -4.57
CA LYS A 118 12.78 -43.43 -4.01
C LYS A 118 12.61 -44.57 -3.00
N ASP A 119 11.46 -44.67 -2.33
CA ASP A 119 11.17 -45.73 -1.36
C ASP A 119 10.69 -47.05 -1.99
N HIS A 120 10.33 -47.05 -3.28
CA HIS A 120 9.90 -48.24 -4.01
C HIS A 120 10.96 -48.84 -4.94
N GLY A 121 12.14 -48.22 -5.05
CA GLY A 121 13.25 -48.67 -5.89
C GLY A 121 14.25 -49.62 -5.22
N ASN A 122 14.04 -50.02 -3.97
CA ASN A 122 14.97 -50.90 -3.24
C ASN A 122 14.25 -52.18 -2.78
N LYS A 123 14.01 -53.10 -3.73
CA LYS A 123 13.71 -54.51 -3.48
C LYS A 123 14.56 -55.38 -4.39
#